data_AF-A0AAW5ZFY4-F1
#
_entry.id   AF-A0AAW5ZFY4-F1
#
_cell.length_a   1.000
_cell.length_b   1.000
_cell.length_c   1.000
_cell.angle_alpha   90.00
_cell.angle_beta   90.00
_cell.angle_gamma   90.00
#
_symmetry.space_group_name_H-M   'P 1'
#
loop_
_entity.id
_entity.type
_entity.pdbx_description
1 polymer ?
#
loop_
_entity_poly.entity_id
_entity_poly.type
_entity_poly.pdbx_seq_one_letter_code
_entity_poly.pdbx_strand_id
1 'polypeptide(L)'
;GTGRERKCPFTSRDVMKFRLGGFEAIKSAYMAQVQYSMWVTRKDAWYFANYDPRMKREGLHYVVIERNEKYIASFDEMVPEFIEKMDEALAEIGFVFGEQWR
;
A
#
# COMPACT_ATOMS: atom_id res chain seq x y z
N GLY A 1 8.46 9.61 13.27
CA GLY A 1 9.00 8.29 12.88
C GLY A 1 8.33 7.80 11.62
N THR A 2 9.09 7.23 10.68
CA THR A 2 8.60 6.77 9.36
C THR A 2 7.94 5.39 9.44
N GLY A 3 7.10 5.05 8.45
CA GLY A 3 6.54 3.71 8.28
C GLY A 3 7.45 2.80 7.45
N ARG A 4 7.11 1.51 7.38
CA ARG A 4 7.84 0.53 6.57
C ARG A 4 6.92 -0.52 5.97
N GLU A 5 6.97 -0.66 4.65
CA GLU A 5 6.42 -1.76 3.88
C GLU A 5 7.57 -2.70 3.48
N ARG A 6 7.45 -3.99 3.81
CA ARG A 6 8.45 -5.00 3.44
C ARG A 6 7.78 -6.09 2.62
N LYS A 7 8.17 -6.22 1.35
CA LYS A 7 7.78 -7.37 0.52
C LYS A 7 8.90 -8.41 0.49
N CYS A 8 8.51 -9.68 0.42
CA CYS A 8 9.38 -10.79 0.04
C CYS A 8 8.74 -11.45 -1.20
N PRO A 9 8.93 -10.90 -2.42
CA PRO A 9 8.22 -11.36 -3.60
C PRO A 9 8.47 -12.84 -3.87
N PHE A 10 7.40 -13.55 -4.25
CA PHE A 10 7.48 -14.98 -4.51
C PHE A 10 8.44 -15.31 -5.65
N THR A 11 8.53 -14.46 -6.68
CA THR A 11 9.49 -14.66 -7.79
C THR A 11 10.67 -13.69 -7.68
N SER A 12 11.89 -14.18 -7.89
CA SER A 12 13.09 -13.32 -7.90
C SER A 12 13.06 -12.30 -9.05
N ARG A 13 12.30 -12.57 -10.11
CA ARG A 13 12.08 -11.63 -11.21
C ARG A 13 11.50 -10.30 -10.72
N ASP A 14 10.52 -10.34 -9.83
CA ASP A 14 9.86 -9.11 -9.35
C ASP A 14 10.79 -8.29 -8.44
N VAL A 15 11.66 -8.99 -7.68
CA VAL A 15 12.73 -8.37 -6.90
C VAL A 15 13.72 -7.66 -7.83
N MET A 16 14.13 -8.31 -8.92
CA MET A 16 15.05 -7.71 -9.90
C MET A 16 14.43 -6.50 -10.62
N LYS A 17 13.14 -6.57 -10.95
CA LYS A 17 12.40 -5.45 -11.54
C LYS A 17 12.46 -4.21 -10.64
N PHE A 18 12.21 -4.37 -9.34
CA PHE A 18 12.32 -3.28 -8.39
C PHE A 18 13.76 -2.84 -8.14
N ARG A 19 14.70 -3.78 -7.99
CA ARG A 19 16.12 -3.49 -7.74
C ARG A 19 16.75 -2.63 -8.84
N LEU A 20 16.43 -2.93 -10.10
CA LEU A 20 17.04 -2.28 -11.27
C LEU A 20 16.25 -1.05 -11.72
N GLY A 21 14.92 -1.11 -11.64
CA GLY A 21 14.04 -0.03 -12.11
C GLY A 21 13.61 0.96 -11.01
N GLY A 22 14.05 0.74 -9.77
CA GLY A 22 13.59 1.52 -8.62
C GLY A 22 12.08 1.44 -8.43
N PHE A 23 11.51 2.40 -7.71
CA PHE A 23 10.07 2.40 -7.42
C PHE A 23 9.20 2.66 -8.64
N GLU A 24 9.67 3.45 -9.61
CA GLU A 24 8.90 3.73 -10.84
C GLU A 24 8.52 2.45 -11.59
N ALA A 25 9.38 1.43 -11.58
CA ALA A 25 9.10 0.15 -12.24
C ALA A 25 7.96 -0.67 -11.59
N ILE A 26 7.56 -0.34 -10.36
CA ILE A 26 6.51 -1.05 -9.60
C ILE A 26 5.44 -0.10 -9.04
N LYS A 27 5.49 1.18 -9.44
CA LYS A 27 4.67 2.25 -8.89
C LYS A 27 3.18 2.00 -9.05
N SER A 28 2.75 1.52 -10.22
CA SER A 28 1.34 1.21 -10.49
C SER A 28 0.76 0.14 -9.57
N ALA A 29 1.60 -0.77 -9.05
CA ALA A 29 1.16 -1.85 -8.18
C ALA A 29 1.13 -1.47 -6.70
N TYR A 30 2.05 -0.61 -6.24
CA TYR A 30 2.28 -0.41 -4.80
C TYR A 30 2.17 1.03 -4.31
N MET A 31 2.10 2.04 -5.20
CA MET A 31 2.02 3.44 -4.79
C MET A 31 0.76 3.71 -3.96
N ALA A 32 -0.40 3.23 -4.41
CA ALA A 32 -1.65 3.40 -3.67
C ALA A 32 -1.58 2.79 -2.27
N GLN A 33 -1.01 1.59 -2.11
CA GLN A 33 -0.86 0.93 -0.81
C GLN A 33 0.00 1.76 0.16
N VAL A 34 1.14 2.26 -0.32
CA VAL A 34 2.07 3.04 0.49
C VAL A 34 1.47 4.39 0.87
N GLN A 35 0.84 5.08 -0.09
CA GLN A 35 0.17 6.36 0.16
C GLN A 35 -1.01 6.21 1.11
N TYR A 36 -1.81 5.14 0.98
CA TYR A 36 -2.92 4.86 1.89
C TYR A 36 -2.42 4.60 3.33
N SER A 37 -1.30 3.91 3.49
CA SER A 37 -0.67 3.72 4.81
C SER A 37 -0.27 5.04 5.45
N MET A 38 0.25 5.99 4.65
CA MET A 38 0.56 7.35 5.09
C MET A 38 -0.70 8.18 5.38
N TRP A 39 -1.77 8.00 4.62
CA TRP A 39 -3.08 8.61 4.87
C TRP A 39 -3.62 8.21 6.24
N VAL A 40 -3.73 6.91 6.52
CA VAL A 40 -4.23 6.37 7.81
C VAL A 40 -3.39 6.84 8.99
N THR A 41 -2.06 6.80 8.86
CA THR A 41 -1.15 7.05 9.99
C THR A 41 -0.68 8.51 10.12
N ARG A 42 -1.08 9.38 9.19
CA ARG A 42 -0.65 10.78 9.11
C ARG A 42 0.87 10.95 9.08
N LYS A 43 1.56 10.04 8.38
CA LYS A 43 3.03 10.10 8.19
C LYS A 43 3.38 10.76 6.87
N ASP A 44 4.55 11.38 6.84
CA ASP A 44 5.05 12.11 5.66
C ASP A 44 5.94 11.26 4.76
N ALA A 45 6.48 10.14 5.27
CA ALA A 45 7.36 9.27 4.51
C ALA A 45 7.24 7.79 4.90
N TRP A 46 7.55 6.92 3.94
CA TRP A 46 7.47 5.47 4.06
C TRP A 46 8.67 4.76 3.42
N TYR A 47 9.28 3.82 4.13
CA TYR A 47 10.24 2.90 3.53
C TYR A 47 9.51 1.82 2.75
N PHE A 48 9.85 1.62 1.48
CA PHE A 48 9.43 0.46 0.71
C PHE A 48 10.64 -0.43 0.44
N ALA A 49 10.64 -1.63 1.01
CA ALA A 49 11.75 -2.57 0.94
C ALA A 49 11.33 -3.89 0.29
N ASN A 50 12.24 -4.48 -0.47
CA ASN A 50 12.15 -5.85 -0.98
C ASN A 50 13.31 -6.66 -0.44
N TYR A 51 13.00 -7.88 -0.02
CA TYR A 51 13.99 -8.87 0.38
C TYR A 51 13.81 -10.17 -0.40
N ASP A 52 14.89 -10.71 -0.93
CA ASP A 52 14.94 -12.05 -1.54
C ASP A 52 16.05 -12.90 -0.90
N PRO A 53 15.70 -13.92 -0.10
CA PRO A 53 16.68 -14.80 0.53
C PRO A 53 17.44 -15.70 -0.46
N ARG A 54 16.98 -15.82 -1.71
CA ARG A 54 17.62 -16.65 -2.75
C ARG A 54 18.77 -15.93 -3.44
N MET A 55 18.86 -14.61 -3.29
CA MET A 55 19.95 -13.81 -3.85
C MET A 55 21.24 -14.11 -3.09
N LYS A 56 22.31 -14.46 -3.81
CA LYS A 56 23.63 -14.76 -3.21
C LYS A 56 24.24 -13.56 -2.45
N ARG A 57 23.88 -12.34 -2.85
CA ARG A 57 24.28 -11.06 -2.24
C ARG A 57 23.27 -9.98 -2.60
N GLU A 58 23.26 -8.88 -1.86
CA GLU A 58 22.38 -7.72 -2.09
C GLU A 58 20.88 -8.09 -2.17
N GLY A 59 20.47 -9.08 -1.37
CA GLY A 59 19.08 -9.55 -1.34
C GLY A 59 18.10 -8.51 -0.78
N LEU A 60 18.58 -7.42 -0.18
CA LEU A 60 17.75 -6.34 0.36
C LEU A 60 17.93 -5.06 -0.48
N HIS A 61 16.82 -4.48 -0.93
CA HIS A 61 16.79 -3.17 -1.56
C HIS A 61 15.61 -2.36 -1.04
N TYR A 62 15.78 -1.04 -0.87
CA TYR A 62 14.72 -0.17 -0.42
C TYR A 62 14.82 1.24 -1.02
N VAL A 63 13.70 1.93 -1.01
CA VAL A 63 13.58 3.37 -1.29
C VAL A 63 12.77 4.04 -0.19
N VAL A 64 12.83 5.38 -0.14
CA VAL A 64 11.91 6.21 0.64
C VAL A 64 10.89 6.81 -0.33
N ILE A 65 9.61 6.72 0.03
CA ILE A 65 8.51 7.31 -0.70
C ILE A 65 7.91 8.39 0.18
N GLU A 66 7.86 9.61 -0.35
CA GLU A 66 7.23 10.75 0.31
C GLU A 66 5.72 10.73 0.11
N ARG A 67 5.01 11.31 1.07
CA ARG A 67 3.58 11.56 1.01
C ARG A 67 3.24 12.42 -0.21
N ASN A 68 2.20 12.01 -0.93
CA ASN A 68 1.74 12.69 -2.12
C ASN A 68 0.32 13.19 -1.89
N GLU A 69 0.16 14.50 -1.71
CA GLU A 69 -1.13 15.13 -1.42
C GLU A 69 -2.22 14.88 -2.48
N LYS A 70 -1.86 14.54 -3.73
CA LYS A 70 -2.86 14.14 -4.72
C LYS A 70 -3.53 12.81 -4.35
N TYR A 71 -2.76 11.84 -3.85
CA TYR A 71 -3.33 10.57 -3.37
C TYR A 71 -4.17 10.79 -2.12
N ILE A 72 -3.72 11.68 -1.23
CA ILE A 72 -4.42 12.02 0.00
C ILE A 72 -5.79 12.62 -0.32
N ALA A 73 -5.83 13.65 -1.16
CA ALA A 73 -7.09 14.26 -1.60
C ALA A 73 -8.02 13.24 -2.26
N SER A 74 -7.46 12.38 -3.13
CA SER A 74 -8.19 11.26 -3.72
C SER A 74 -8.79 10.31 -2.68
N PHE A 75 -8.09 10.00 -1.58
CA PHE A 75 -8.63 9.16 -0.52
C PHE A 75 -9.66 9.89 0.34
N ASP A 76 -9.44 11.17 0.64
CA ASP A 76 -10.38 11.99 1.41
C ASP A 76 -11.76 12.10 0.71
N GLU A 77 -11.78 12.07 -0.63
CA GLU A 77 -13.01 12.11 -1.42
C GLU A 77 -13.61 10.70 -1.64
N MET A 78 -12.83 9.77 -2.21
CA MET A 78 -13.38 8.49 -2.68
C MET A 78 -13.65 7.48 -1.57
N VAL A 79 -12.90 7.51 -0.46
CA VAL A 79 -13.03 6.48 0.59
C VAL A 79 -14.33 6.64 1.38
N PRO A 80 -14.74 7.85 1.82
CA PRO A 80 -16.05 8.04 2.45
C PRO A 80 -17.22 7.63 1.55
N GLU A 81 -17.21 8.05 0.29
CA GLU A 81 -18.25 7.66 -0.68
C GLU A 81 -18.32 6.12 -0.85
N PHE A 82 -17.16 5.47 -0.94
CA PHE A 82 -17.10 4.02 -1.02
C PHE A 82 -17.68 3.33 0.22
N ILE A 83 -17.43 3.87 1.43
CA ILE A 83 -17.99 3.35 2.67
C ILE A 83 -19.51 3.53 2.70
N GLU A 84 -20.03 4.70 2.32
CA GLU A 84 -21.47 4.95 2.24
C GLU A 84 -22.17 3.93 1.32
N LYS A 85 -21.60 3.66 0.15
CA LYS A 85 -22.13 2.67 -0.79
C LYS A 85 -22.05 1.24 -0.26
N MET A 86 -21.01 0.91 0.51
CA MET A 86 -20.94 -0.39 1.19
C MET A 86 -22.03 -0.54 2.25
N ASP A 87 -22.28 0.49 3.05
CA ASP A 87 -23.31 0.47 4.09
C ASP A 87 -24.72 0.40 3.50
N GLU A 88 -24.99 1.11 2.40
CA GLU A 88 -26.22 0.98 1.62
C GLU A 88 -26.45 -0.46 1.15
N ALA A 89 -25.41 -1.09 0.56
CA ALA A 89 -25.49 -2.46 0.05
C ALA A 89 -25.66 -3.49 1.17
N LEU A 90 -25.01 -3.31 2.32
CA LEU A 90 -25.21 -4.16 3.50
C LEU A 90 -26.63 -4.04 4.03
N ALA A 91 -27.15 -2.81 4.12
CA ALA A 91 -28.51 -2.55 4.59
C ALA A 91 -29.57 -3.17 3.67
N GLU A 92 -29.36 -3.18 2.35
CA GLU A 92 -30.27 -3.81 1.36
C GLU A 92 -30.51 -5.30 1.64
N ILE A 93 -29.50 -6.01 2.16
CA ILE A 93 -29.58 -7.43 2.52
C ILE A 93 -29.71 -7.67 4.03
N GLY A 94 -29.98 -6.62 4.82
CA GLY A 94 -30.26 -6.74 6.25
C GLY A 94 -29.03 -6.96 7.15
N PHE A 95 -27.84 -6.57 6.69
CA PHE A 95 -26.60 -6.62 7.46
C PHE A 95 -26.17 -5.22 7.93
N VAL A 96 -25.42 -5.19 9.03
CA VAL A 96 -24.72 -4.00 9.51
C VAL A 96 -23.21 -4.27 9.61
N PHE A 97 -22.38 -3.34 9.15
CA PHE A 97 -20.93 -3.46 9.30
C PHE A 97 -20.54 -3.62 10.78
N GLY A 98 -19.72 -4.64 11.07
CA GLY A 98 -19.30 -5.01 12.41
C GLY A 98 -19.93 -6.30 12.93
N GLU A 99 -20.93 -6.85 12.25
CA GLU A 99 -21.48 -8.18 12.55
C GLU A 99 -20.45 -9.30 12.36
N GLN A 100 -19.49 -9.15 11.46
CA GLN A 100 -18.39 -10.11 11.23
C GLN A 100 -17.42 -10.26 12.42
N TRP A 101 -17.56 -9.42 13.45
CA TRP A 101 -16.75 -9.45 14.67
C TRP A 101 -17.50 -9.99 15.89
N ARG A 102 -18.80 -10.29 15.76
CA ARG A 102 -19.63 -10.82 16.85
C ARG A 102 -19.59 -12.33 16.93
#